data_AF-A0A2G6N6H0-F1
#
_entry.id   AF-A0A2G6N6H0-F1
#
_cell.length_a   1.000
_cell.length_b   1.000
_cell.length_c   1.000
_cell.angle_alpha   90.00
_cell.angle_beta   90.00
_cell.angle_gamma   90.00
#
_symmetry.space_group_name_H-M   'P 1'
#
loop_
_entity.id
_entity.type
_entity.pdbx_description
1 polymer ?
#
loop_
_entity_poly.entity_id
_entity_poly.type
_entity_poly.pdbx_seq_one_letter_code
_entity_poly.pdbx_strand_id
1 'polypeptide(L)'
;MRSLFVLVFFHTLLMVSVADSDSTQHLYATGTAMEPDRCASAWLIKRYVDPDARFSFFPDDQLIPEGIPFDPPDASMSRTHHISTFEVIIKKYGIKDIAVKQLADVIHSIEIDFFGGGERKISLVHAGRARAKNDHLSITGQPTMHRSMLYLF
;
A
#
# COMPACT_ATOMS: atom_id res chain seq x y z
N MET A 1 26.48 16.95 43.74
CA MET A 1 25.14 16.32 43.64
C MET A 1 24.30 16.83 42.45
N ARG A 2 24.43 18.09 42.00
CA ARG A 2 23.68 18.63 40.84
C ARG A 2 24.10 18.05 39.47
N SER A 3 25.38 17.74 39.27
CA SER A 3 25.91 17.26 37.98
C SER A 3 25.50 15.82 37.63
N LEU A 4 25.35 14.94 38.63
CA LEU A 4 24.92 13.55 38.41
C LEU A 4 23.44 13.46 37.98
N PHE A 5 22.58 14.33 38.51
CA PHE A 5 21.16 14.39 38.16
C PHE A 5 20.92 14.85 36.71
N VAL A 6 21.71 15.82 36.23
CA VAL A 6 21.62 16.30 34.85
C VAL A 6 22.10 15.23 33.86
N LEU A 7 23.17 14.50 34.19
CA LEU A 7 23.67 13.39 33.38
C LEU A 7 22.68 12.22 33.33
N VAL A 8 22.06 11.85 34.46
CA VAL A 8 21.01 10.82 34.48
C VAL A 8 19.79 11.28 33.69
N PHE A 9 19.35 12.53 33.82
CA PHE A 9 18.21 13.08 33.08
C PHE A 9 18.47 13.12 31.56
N PHE A 10 19.66 13.56 31.14
CA PHE A 10 20.07 13.53 29.74
C PHE A 10 20.21 12.11 29.20
N HIS A 11 20.73 11.18 30.00
CA HIS A 11 20.88 9.78 29.61
C HIS A 11 19.52 9.09 29.49
N THR A 12 18.57 9.36 30.41
CA THR A 12 17.20 8.86 30.30
C THR A 12 16.45 9.48 29.12
N LEU A 13 16.65 10.77 28.84
CA LEU A 13 16.01 11.46 27.71
C LEU A 13 16.56 10.96 26.35
N LEU A 14 17.85 10.63 26.29
CA LEU A 14 18.48 10.03 25.11
C LEU A 14 17.95 8.61 24.84
N MET A 15 17.75 7.81 25.88
CA MET A 15 17.19 6.45 25.75
C MET A 15 15.72 6.45 25.35
N VAL A 16 14.92 7.40 25.84
CA VAL A 16 13.52 7.58 25.41
C VAL A 16 13.43 7.93 23.92
N SER A 17 14.32 8.78 23.40
CA SER A 17 14.29 9.18 21.98
C SER A 17 14.69 8.05 21.01
N VAL A 18 15.55 7.12 21.42
CA VAL A 18 15.98 5.99 20.57
C VAL A 18 14.89 4.91 20.48
N ALA A 19 14.09 4.75 21.54
CA ALA A 19 13.01 3.77 21.58
C ALA A 19 11.86 4.08 20.60
N ASP A 20 11.55 5.37 20.36
CA ASP A 20 10.47 5.76 19.45
C ASP A 20 10.82 5.53 17.98
N SER A 21 12.07 5.77 17.57
CA SER A 21 12.51 5.58 16.19
C SER A 21 12.52 4.11 15.76
N ASP A 22 12.83 3.21 16.69
CA ASP A 22 12.85 1.76 16.42
C ASP A 22 11.42 1.21 16.22
N SER A 23 10.45 1.77 16.96
CA SER A 23 9.05 1.37 16.86
C SER A 23 8.40 1.72 15.51
N THR A 24 8.86 2.81 14.87
CA THR A 24 8.31 3.33 13.61
C THR A 24 9.09 2.89 12.37
N GLN A 25 10.29 2.31 12.54
CA GLN A 25 11.17 1.90 11.44
C GLN A 25 10.51 0.92 10.45
N HIS A 26 9.57 0.11 10.93
CA HIS A 26 8.81 -0.86 10.13
C HIS A 26 7.33 -0.49 9.98
N LEU A 27 6.92 0.70 10.43
CA LEU A 27 5.54 1.14 10.34
C LEU A 27 5.32 1.87 9.01
N TYR A 28 4.35 1.40 8.22
CA TYR A 28 3.93 2.00 6.98
C TYR A 28 2.52 2.57 7.13
N ALA A 29 2.29 3.78 6.62
CA ALA A 29 1.01 4.47 6.76
C ALA A 29 0.33 4.66 5.41
N THR A 30 -0.95 4.33 5.30
CA THR A 30 -1.78 4.59 4.11
C THR A 30 -3.21 4.92 4.49
N GLY A 31 -3.98 5.46 3.54
CA GLY A 31 -5.36 5.85 3.78
C GLY A 31 -6.31 4.66 3.97
N THR A 32 -7.45 4.88 4.64
CA THR A 32 -8.43 3.83 4.96
C THR A 32 -9.21 3.32 3.76
N ALA A 33 -9.34 4.09 2.68
CA ALA A 33 -9.93 3.59 1.45
C ALA A 33 -9.00 2.52 0.86
N MET A 34 -9.38 1.25 0.94
CA MET A 34 -8.57 0.14 0.44
C MET A 34 -8.76 -0.04 -1.07
N GLU A 35 -8.18 0.88 -1.84
CA GLU A 35 -8.10 0.77 -3.31
C GLU A 35 -7.19 -0.42 -3.70
N PRO A 36 -7.42 -1.05 -4.86
CA PRO A 36 -6.56 -2.13 -5.36
C PRO A 36 -5.06 -1.79 -5.33
N ASP A 37 -4.66 -0.56 -5.68
CA ASP A 37 -3.27 -0.08 -5.61
C ASP A 37 -2.69 -0.19 -4.19
N ARG A 38 -3.43 0.29 -3.18
CA ARG A 38 -2.99 0.29 -1.78
C ARG A 38 -2.82 -1.12 -1.25
N CYS A 39 -3.76 -2.00 -1.58
CA CYS A 39 -3.70 -3.41 -1.22
C CYS A 39 -2.47 -4.10 -1.83
N ALA A 40 -2.27 -3.92 -3.14
CA ALA A 40 -1.15 -4.51 -3.86
C ALA A 40 0.19 -3.96 -3.35
N SER A 41 0.24 -2.65 -3.07
CA SER A 41 1.42 -1.96 -2.56
C SER A 41 1.81 -2.45 -1.16
N ALA A 42 0.84 -2.64 -0.26
CA ALA A 42 1.09 -3.22 1.06
C ALA A 42 1.67 -4.65 0.96
N TRP A 43 1.09 -5.49 0.08
CA TRP A 43 1.63 -6.82 -0.19
C TRP A 43 3.06 -6.78 -0.73
N LEU A 44 3.33 -5.88 -1.68
CA LEU A 44 4.65 -5.71 -2.30
C LEU A 44 5.68 -5.28 -1.26
N ILE A 45 5.33 -4.30 -0.42
CA ILE A 45 6.18 -3.82 0.68
C ILE A 45 6.52 -5.00 1.59
N LYS A 46 5.51 -5.70 2.11
CA LYS A 46 5.70 -6.81 3.07
C LYS A 46 6.56 -7.94 2.51
N ARG A 47 6.51 -8.18 1.20
CA ARG A 47 7.16 -9.34 0.58
C ARG A 47 8.53 -9.05 -0.04
N TYR A 48 8.75 -7.84 -0.54
CA TYR A 48 9.96 -7.50 -1.31
C TYR A 48 10.77 -6.35 -0.70
N VAL A 49 10.20 -5.55 0.19
CA VAL A 49 10.85 -4.36 0.75
C VAL A 49 11.19 -4.55 2.21
N ASP A 50 10.19 -4.88 3.02
CA ASP A 50 10.31 -4.99 4.47
C ASP A 50 9.44 -6.15 5.00
N PRO A 51 10.05 -7.31 5.27
CA PRO A 51 9.36 -8.47 5.85
C PRO A 51 8.70 -8.21 7.21
N ASP A 52 9.17 -7.21 7.95
CA ASP A 52 8.66 -6.86 9.29
C ASP A 52 7.63 -5.74 9.25
N ALA A 53 7.26 -5.26 8.05
CA ALA A 53 6.32 -4.18 7.85
C ALA A 53 5.00 -4.36 8.61
N ARG A 54 4.60 -3.32 9.35
CA ARG A 54 3.30 -3.15 9.99
C ARG A 54 2.57 -2.01 9.30
N PHE A 55 1.25 -2.09 9.22
CA PHE A 55 0.45 -1.11 8.49
C PHE A 55 -0.48 -0.34 9.43
N SER A 56 -0.43 0.98 9.33
CA SER A 56 -1.37 1.91 9.94
C SER A 56 -2.29 2.48 8.88
N PHE A 57 -3.60 2.47 9.15
CA PHE A 57 -4.62 3.00 8.26
C PHE A 57 -5.25 4.24 8.90
N PHE A 58 -5.31 5.33 8.15
CA PHE A 58 -5.87 6.59 8.63
C PHE A 58 -6.88 7.18 7.64
N PRO A 59 -7.88 7.95 8.10
CA PRO A 59 -8.83 8.60 7.20
C PRO A 59 -8.10 9.50 6.18
N ASP A 60 -8.49 9.44 4.91
CA ASP A 60 -7.82 10.14 3.80
C ASP A 60 -7.84 11.68 3.94
N ASP A 61 -8.72 12.22 4.78
CA ASP A 61 -8.85 13.65 5.09
C ASP A 61 -7.99 14.11 6.28
N GLN A 62 -7.22 13.21 6.90
CA GLN A 62 -6.38 13.50 8.05
C GLN A 62 -4.91 13.65 7.67
N LEU A 63 -4.16 14.29 8.57
CA LEU A 63 -2.71 14.37 8.47
C LEU A 63 -2.10 12.97 8.52
N ILE A 64 -1.05 12.77 7.72
CA ILE A 64 -0.30 11.52 7.68
C ILE A 64 0.25 11.23 9.09
N PRO A 65 -0.09 10.08 9.69
CA PRO A 65 0.41 9.69 11.01
C PRO A 65 1.88 9.27 10.92
N GLU A 66 2.46 8.87 12.06
CA GLU A 66 3.82 8.35 12.11
C GLU A 66 4.03 7.11 11.24
N GLY A 67 5.28 6.92 10.77
CA GLY A 67 5.68 5.83 9.89
C GLY A 67 6.05 6.31 8.48
N ILE A 68 6.25 5.34 7.59
CA ILE A 68 6.63 5.55 6.19
C ILE A 68 5.36 5.61 5.34
N PRO A 69 4.98 6.79 4.81
CA PRO A 69 3.75 6.90 4.05
C PRO A 69 3.86 6.32 2.64
N PHE A 70 2.79 5.64 2.21
CA PHE A 70 2.58 5.24 0.82
C PHE A 70 1.13 5.48 0.40
N ASP A 71 0.96 6.13 -0.74
CA ASP A 71 -0.32 6.52 -1.34
C ASP A 71 -1.19 7.63 -0.69
N PRO A 72 -0.76 8.43 0.31
CA PRO A 72 -1.37 9.73 0.55
C PRO A 72 -0.71 10.82 -0.31
N PRO A 73 -1.40 11.96 -0.53
CA PRO A 73 -0.82 13.12 -1.20
C PRO A 73 0.53 13.51 -0.59
N ASP A 74 1.46 13.94 -1.44
CA ASP A 74 2.80 14.40 -1.07
C ASP A 74 3.75 13.35 -0.44
N ALA A 75 3.32 12.08 -0.33
CA ALA A 75 4.22 11.01 0.09
C ALA A 75 5.28 10.68 -0.97
N SER A 76 6.46 10.26 -0.50
CA SER A 76 7.54 9.78 -1.39
C SER A 76 7.18 8.54 -2.22
N MET A 77 6.12 7.84 -1.82
CA MET A 77 5.55 6.67 -2.52
C MET A 77 4.07 6.94 -2.80
N SER A 78 3.77 8.09 -3.39
CA SER A 78 2.41 8.44 -3.84
C SER A 78 2.24 8.15 -5.32
N ARG A 79 1.03 7.77 -5.71
CA ARG A 79 0.64 7.65 -7.12
C ARG A 79 0.70 9.02 -7.79
N THR A 80 0.85 8.99 -9.11
CA THR A 80 0.76 10.16 -9.99
C THR A 80 -0.25 9.87 -11.11
N HIS A 81 -0.56 10.86 -11.95
CA HIS A 81 -1.48 10.72 -13.07
C HIS A 81 -1.14 9.60 -14.07
N HIS A 82 0.10 9.09 -14.07
CA HIS A 82 0.57 8.11 -15.06
C HIS A 82 1.27 6.91 -14.43
N ILE A 83 1.37 6.84 -13.10
CA ILE A 83 2.15 5.81 -12.41
C ILE A 83 1.45 5.51 -11.09
N SER A 84 1.05 4.26 -10.91
CA SER A 84 0.47 3.75 -9.66
C SER A 84 1.49 3.77 -8.52
N THR A 85 1.03 3.78 -7.27
CA THR A 85 1.90 3.63 -6.10
C THR A 85 2.68 2.32 -6.16
N PHE A 86 2.06 1.23 -6.63
CA PHE A 86 2.73 -0.05 -6.84
C PHE A 86 3.96 0.07 -7.74
N GLU A 87 3.84 0.75 -8.88
CA GLU A 87 4.95 1.00 -9.79
C GLU A 87 6.01 1.95 -9.21
N VAL A 88 5.59 2.95 -8.44
CA VAL A 88 6.52 3.84 -7.72
C VAL A 88 7.38 3.03 -6.76
N ILE A 89 6.80 2.08 -6.01
CA ILE A 89 7.52 1.21 -5.08
C ILE A 89 8.49 0.30 -5.85
N ILE A 90 8.05 -0.34 -6.94
CA ILE A 90 8.94 -1.16 -7.80
C ILE A 90 10.17 -0.36 -8.23
N LYS A 91 9.96 0.87 -8.72
CA LYS A 91 11.04 1.73 -9.20
C LYS A 91 11.95 2.16 -8.06
N LYS A 92 11.39 2.58 -6.93
CA LYS A 92 12.13 3.06 -5.75
C LYS A 92 13.05 1.99 -5.18
N TYR A 93 12.58 0.74 -5.10
CA TYR A 93 13.35 -0.37 -4.52
C TYR A 93 14.03 -1.28 -5.55
N GLY A 94 13.94 -0.95 -6.84
CA GLY A 94 14.63 -1.68 -7.91
C GLY A 94 14.19 -3.14 -8.06
N ILE A 95 12.90 -3.43 -7.84
CA ILE A 95 12.35 -4.79 -7.90
C ILE A 95 12.31 -5.28 -9.36
N LYS A 96 12.89 -6.46 -9.63
CA LYS A 96 13.08 -6.98 -11.00
C LYS A 96 12.30 -8.26 -11.32
N ASP A 97 11.52 -8.77 -10.37
CA ASP A 97 10.73 -9.99 -10.50
C ASP A 97 9.71 -9.89 -11.65
N ILE A 98 9.67 -10.91 -12.52
CA ILE A 98 8.82 -10.92 -13.72
C ILE A 98 7.34 -11.00 -13.36
N ALA A 99 6.97 -11.77 -12.34
CA ALA A 99 5.59 -11.87 -11.89
C ALA A 99 5.11 -10.56 -11.25
N VAL A 100 6.00 -9.89 -10.51
CA VAL A 100 5.70 -8.54 -9.97
C VAL A 100 5.48 -7.53 -11.09
N LYS A 101 6.25 -7.58 -12.17
CA LYS A 101 6.03 -6.71 -13.35
C LYS A 101 4.69 -6.97 -14.02
N GLN A 102 4.31 -8.24 -14.17
CA GLN A 102 2.99 -8.58 -14.74
C GLN A 102 1.85 -8.09 -13.83
N LEU A 103 2.02 -8.18 -12.51
CA LEU A 103 1.06 -7.61 -11.56
C LEU A 103 1.01 -6.08 -11.66
N ALA A 104 2.15 -5.42 -11.88
CA ALA A 104 2.20 -3.97 -12.09
C ALA A 104 1.37 -3.56 -13.31
N ASP A 105 1.45 -4.28 -14.43
CA ASP A 105 0.62 -4.02 -15.61
C ASP A 105 -0.89 -4.11 -15.29
N VAL A 106 -1.30 -5.09 -14.48
CA VAL A 106 -2.70 -5.26 -14.07
C VAL A 106 -3.17 -4.12 -13.18
N ILE A 107 -2.38 -3.77 -12.16
CA ILE A 107 -2.69 -2.67 -11.23
C ILE A 107 -2.75 -1.34 -11.98
N HIS A 108 -1.80 -1.07 -12.87
CA HIS A 108 -1.80 0.12 -13.71
C HIS A 108 -3.08 0.25 -14.54
N SER A 109 -3.52 -0.84 -15.18
CA SER A 109 -4.75 -0.82 -15.94
C SER A 109 -6.01 -0.57 -15.11
N ILE A 110 -6.02 -0.99 -13.83
CA ILE A 110 -7.16 -0.76 -12.92
C ILE A 110 -7.14 0.66 -12.38
N GLU A 111 -5.98 1.18 -12.00
CA GLU A 111 -5.87 2.40 -11.19
C GLU A 111 -5.63 3.65 -12.03
N ILE A 112 -4.90 3.49 -13.15
CA ILE A 112 -4.54 4.60 -14.04
C ILE A 112 -5.44 4.59 -15.28
N ASP A 113 -5.52 3.47 -16.01
CA ASP A 113 -6.26 3.46 -17.29
C ASP A 113 -7.78 3.52 -17.10
N PHE A 114 -8.33 2.75 -16.14
CA PHE A 114 -9.78 2.62 -15.94
C PHE A 114 -10.40 3.90 -15.37
N PHE A 115 -9.72 4.57 -14.44
CA PHE A 115 -10.20 5.83 -13.84
C PHE A 115 -9.72 7.09 -14.58
N GLY A 116 -8.67 7.00 -15.39
CA GLY A 116 -8.06 8.12 -16.14
C GLY A 116 -8.70 8.44 -17.50
N GLY A 117 -9.78 7.76 -17.90
CA GLY A 117 -10.50 8.05 -19.16
C GLY A 117 -9.70 7.76 -20.44
N GLY A 118 -8.68 6.91 -20.38
CA GLY A 118 -7.79 6.61 -21.48
C GLY A 118 -8.24 5.40 -22.30
N GLU A 119 -8.85 5.64 -23.46
CA GLU A 119 -8.86 4.65 -24.55
C GLU A 119 -7.40 4.25 -24.85
N ARG A 120 -6.99 3.03 -24.44
CA ARG A 120 -6.07 2.08 -25.15
C ARG A 120 -5.34 1.10 -24.21
N LYS A 121 -5.90 -0.11 -24.08
CA LYS A 121 -5.27 -1.45 -24.25
C LYS A 121 -6.13 -2.52 -23.56
N ILE A 122 -7.37 -2.65 -24.03
CA ILE A 122 -8.30 -3.68 -23.57
C ILE A 122 -8.02 -5.01 -24.30
N SER A 123 -6.82 -5.58 -24.16
CA SER A 123 -6.53 -6.91 -24.72
C SER A 123 -6.73 -8.01 -23.68
N LEU A 124 -6.24 -7.81 -22.45
CA LEU A 124 -6.33 -8.84 -21.40
C LEU A 124 -7.72 -8.90 -20.73
N VAL A 125 -8.34 -7.74 -20.50
CA VAL A 125 -9.68 -7.66 -19.88
C VAL A 125 -10.77 -8.21 -20.81
N HIS A 126 -10.62 -8.07 -22.14
CA HIS A 126 -11.55 -8.68 -23.09
C HIS A 126 -11.44 -10.21 -23.14
N ALA A 127 -10.25 -10.77 -22.97
CA ALA A 127 -10.08 -12.22 -22.88
C ALA A 127 -10.81 -12.80 -21.65
N GLY A 128 -10.77 -12.09 -20.51
CA GLY A 128 -11.58 -12.43 -19.33
C GLY A 128 -13.09 -12.30 -19.58
N ARG A 129 -13.52 -11.26 -20.30
CA ARG A 129 -14.94 -10.99 -20.62
C ARG A 129 -15.54 -12.00 -21.59
N ALA A 130 -14.76 -12.54 -22.53
CA ALA A 130 -15.18 -13.61 -23.43
C ALA A 130 -15.42 -14.93 -22.68
N ARG A 131 -14.68 -15.17 -21.59
CA ARG A 131 -14.89 -16.34 -20.72
C ARG A 131 -16.10 -16.18 -19.81
N ALA A 132 -16.27 -15.02 -19.18
CA ALA A 132 -17.42 -14.75 -18.31
C ALA A 132 -18.78 -14.72 -19.05
N LYS A 133 -18.80 -14.34 -20.34
CA LYS A 133 -20.04 -14.36 -21.14
C LYS A 133 -20.61 -15.77 -21.36
N ASN A 134 -19.82 -16.83 -21.20
CA ASN A 134 -20.31 -18.21 -21.33
C ASN A 134 -20.78 -18.81 -20.00
N ASP A 135 -20.60 -18.10 -18.88
CA ASP A 135 -20.92 -18.61 -17.54
C ASP A 135 -22.27 -18.06 -17.01
N HIS A 136 -23.05 -17.38 -17.85
CA HIS A 136 -24.30 -16.66 -17.50
C HIS A 136 -25.47 -17.56 -17.06
N LEU A 137 -25.26 -18.86 -16.83
CA LEU A 137 -26.32 -19.80 -16.41
C LEU A 137 -26.28 -20.20 -14.93
N SER A 138 -25.48 -19.53 -14.10
CA SER A 138 -25.55 -19.79 -12.65
C SER A 138 -25.13 -18.57 -11.84
N ILE A 139 -25.94 -18.27 -10.81
CA ILE A 139 -25.77 -17.26 -9.76
C ILE A 139 -26.53 -15.94 -10.01
N THR A 140 -27.87 -16.04 -10.05
CA THR A 140 -28.72 -14.97 -9.50
C THR A 140 -28.77 -15.14 -7.98
N GLY A 141 -27.96 -14.36 -7.28
CA GLY A 141 -28.00 -14.25 -5.82
C GLY A 141 -26.99 -13.20 -5.39
N GLN A 142 -27.46 -12.02 -4.98
CA GLN A 142 -26.58 -11.01 -4.42
C GLN A 142 -25.87 -11.54 -3.16
N PRO A 143 -24.56 -11.28 -2.98
CA PRO A 143 -23.99 -11.30 -1.65
C PRO A 143 -23.86 -9.85 -1.16
N THR A 144 -24.63 -9.53 -0.13
CA THR A 144 -24.28 -8.49 0.82
C THR A 144 -22.92 -8.86 1.43
N MET A 145 -21.88 -8.05 1.17
CA MET A 145 -20.58 -8.25 1.81
C MET A 145 -20.65 -7.84 3.29
N HIS A 146 -21.06 -8.78 4.13
CA HIS A 146 -20.98 -8.67 5.57
C HIS A 146 -19.62 -9.24 6.02
N ARG A 147 -18.69 -8.34 6.39
CA ARG A 147 -17.68 -8.51 7.44
C ARG A 147 -17.00 -9.90 7.51
N SER A 148 -16.04 -10.18 6.64
CA SER A 148 -15.06 -11.28 6.79
C SER A 148 -13.88 -11.12 5.81
N MET A 149 -13.08 -10.06 5.97
CA MET A 149 -11.79 -9.91 5.27
C MET A 149 -10.69 -9.46 6.25
N LEU A 150 -10.82 -9.85 7.52
CA LEU A 150 -9.89 -9.47 8.60
C LEU A 150 -8.81 -10.54 8.89
N TYR A 151 -8.68 -11.58 8.07
CA TYR A 151 -7.69 -12.64 8.30
C TYR A 151 -7.04 -13.13 7.01
N LEU A 152 -6.31 -12.25 6.33
CA LEU A 152 -5.40 -12.68 5.25
C LEU A 152 -4.09 -11.86 5.17
N PHE A 153 -3.69 -11.26 6.28
CA PHE A 153 -2.32 -10.77 6.51
C PHE A 153 -1.93 -11.04 7.96
#